data_AF-A0A917EWZ5-F1
#
_entry.id   AF-A0A917EWZ5-F1
#
_cell.length_a   1.000
_cell.length_b   1.000
_cell.length_c   1.000
_cell.angle_alpha   90.00
_cell.angle_beta   90.00
_cell.angle_gamma   90.00
#
_symmetry.space_group_name_H-M   'P 1'
#
loop_
_entity.id
_entity.type
_entity.pdbx_description
1 polymer ?
#
loop_
_entity_poly.entity_id
_entity_poly.type
_entity_poly.pdbx_seq_one_letter_code
_entity_poly.pdbx_strand_id
1 'polypeptide(L)' 'MRSLFHQVDGLGEGFLHEYETNPSLTLKAVSWQDHELEVSVLWLFTHTMTHEFHHKGQILSMVRHLGCEPIDTDVVLYFL' A
#
# COMPACT_ATOMS: atom_id res chain seq x y z
N MET A 1 12.45 6.33 12.06
CA MET A 1 11.69 5.32 11.29
C MET A 1 10.19 5.38 11.55
N ARG A 2 9.70 5.22 12.80
CA ARG A 2 8.25 5.29 13.11
C ARG A 2 7.59 6.63 12.71
N SER A 3 8.28 7.75 12.92
CA SER A 3 7.81 9.06 12.47
C SER A 3 7.68 9.21 10.94
N LEU A 4 8.42 8.41 10.16
CA LEU A 4 8.27 8.40 8.70
C LEU A 4 6.98 7.67 8.31
N PHE A 5 6.69 6.53 8.95
CA PHE A 5 5.43 5.82 8.71
C PHE A 5 4.23 6.71 9.01
N HIS A 6 4.23 7.46 10.12
CA HIS A 6 3.15 8.42 10.40
C HIS A 6 2.98 9.51 9.34
N GLN A 7 4.07 9.97 8.71
CA GLN A 7 3.98 10.92 7.61
C GLN A 7 3.38 10.26 6.35
N VAL A 8 3.74 9.00 6.08
CA VAL A 8 3.16 8.22 4.98
C VAL A 8 1.68 7.94 5.22
N ASP A 9 1.27 7.64 6.46
CA ASP A 9 -0.13 7.46 6.84
C ASP A 9 -0.95 8.71 6.50
N GLY A 10 -0.46 9.90 6.90
CA GLY A 10 -1.11 11.17 6.57
C GLY A 10 -1.16 11.46 5.06
N LEU A 11 -0.17 11.03 4.27
CA LEU A 11 -0.22 11.11 2.82
C LEU A 11 -1.29 10.17 2.23
N GLY A 12 -1.41 8.95 2.76
CA GLY A 12 -2.44 8.00 2.37
C GLY A 12 -3.85 8.51 2.67
N GLU A 13 -4.06 9.09 3.86
CA GLU A 13 -5.32 9.74 4.23
C GLU A 13 -5.67 10.90 3.29
N GLY A 14 -4.71 11.79 3.01
CA GLY A 14 -4.90 12.89 2.07
C GLY A 14 -5.24 12.41 0.66
N PHE A 15 -4.56 11.35 0.18
CA PHE A 15 -4.86 10.74 -1.11
C PHE A 15 -6.28 10.17 -1.18
N LEU A 16 -6.71 9.45 -0.14
CA LEU A 16 -8.06 8.89 -0.09
C LEU A 16 -9.10 10.00 -0.08
N HIS A 17 -8.92 11.02 0.76
CA HIS A 17 -9.86 12.14 0.84
C HIS A 17 -10.00 12.90 -0.49
N GLU A 18 -8.89 13.13 -1.19
CA GLU A 18 -8.89 13.84 -2.47
C GLU A 18 -9.62 13.05 -3.58
N TYR A 19 -9.42 11.74 -3.63
CA TYR A 19 -9.82 10.94 -4.80
C TYR A 19 -10.97 9.94 -4.56
N GLU A 20 -11.55 9.88 -3.36
CA GLU A 20 -12.63 8.93 -3.00
C GLU A 20 -13.85 9.04 -3.93
N THR A 21 -14.13 10.23 -4.46
CA THR A 21 -15.31 10.47 -5.32
C THR A 21 -15.13 10.02 -6.76
N ASN A 22 -13.89 9.83 -7.23
CA ASN A 22 -13.61 9.40 -8.60
C ASN A 22 -12.39 8.45 -8.71
N PRO A 23 -12.55 7.18 -8.29
CA PRO A 23 -11.47 6.18 -8.37
C PRO A 23 -11.00 5.86 -9.79
N SER A 24 -11.80 6.20 -10.81
CA SER A 24 -11.47 5.98 -12.23
C SER A 24 -10.66 7.13 -12.84
N LEU A 25 -10.44 8.24 -12.11
CA LEU A 25 -9.60 9.34 -12.57
C LEU A 25 -8.19 8.82 -12.90
N THR A 26 -7.72 9.14 -14.11
CA THR A 26 -6.36 8.82 -14.53
C THR A 26 -5.39 9.91 -14.09
N LEU A 27 -4.32 9.50 -13.43
CA LEU A 27 -3.19 10.32 -13.06
C LEU A 27 -2.02 10.01 -13.98
N LYS A 28 -1.29 11.05 -14.40
CA LYS A 28 0.02 10.89 -15.01
C LYS A 28 0.99 10.55 -13.89
N ALA A 29 1.23 9.26 -13.70
CA ALA A 29 2.23 8.80 -12.78
C ALA A 29 3.61 8.93 -13.45
N VAL A 30 4.53 9.48 -12.66
CA VAL A 30 5.97 9.25 -12.76
C VAL A 30 6.76 10.19 -13.68
N SER A 31 7.56 11.07 -13.08
CA SER A 31 8.53 11.93 -13.78
C SER A 31 9.93 11.31 -13.95
N TRP A 32 10.16 10.11 -13.40
CA TRP A 32 11.47 9.43 -13.36
C TRP A 32 11.58 8.21 -14.29
N GLN A 33 10.57 7.96 -15.12
CA GLN A 33 10.61 6.96 -16.20
C GLN A 33 10.59 7.67 -17.55
N ASP A 34 11.21 7.05 -18.56
CA ASP A 34 11.28 7.59 -19.94
C ASP A 34 9.90 7.63 -20.64
N HIS A 35 8.88 7.00 -20.05
CA HIS A 35 7.52 6.98 -20.57
C HIS A 35 6.54 7.48 -19.50
N GLU A 36 5.61 8.36 -19.91
CA GLU A 36 4.50 8.77 -19.05
C GLU A 36 3.64 7.53 -18.74
N LEU A 37 3.56 7.16 -17.46
CA LEU A 37 2.70 6.07 -17.02
C LEU A 37 1.35 6.65 -16.62
N GLU A 38 0.31 6.39 -17.40
CA GLU A 38 -1.06 6.77 -17.03
C GLU A 38 -1.73 5.65 -16.24
N VAL A 39 -2.11 5.93 -14.99
CA VAL A 39 -2.76 4.96 -14.09
C VAL A 39 -3.97 5.59 -13.42
N SER A 40 -5.01 4.79 -13.19
CA SER A 40 -6.15 5.27 -12.40
C SER A 40 -5.79 5.40 -10.92
N VAL A 41 -6.51 6.27 -10.20
CA VAL A 41 -6.45 6.38 -8.74
C VAL A 41 -6.63 5.00 -8.10
N LEU A 42 -7.65 4.24 -8.54
CA LEU A 42 -7.93 2.90 -8.01
C LEU A 42 -6.74 1.96 -8.24
N TRP A 43 -6.13 2.01 -9.42
CA TRP A 43 -4.95 1.19 -9.71
C TRP A 43 -3.80 1.58 -8.78
N LEU A 44 -3.51 2.87 -8.63
CA LEU A 44 -2.40 3.34 -7.79
C LEU A 44 -2.58 2.96 -6.32
N PHE A 45 -3.80 3.10 -5.80
CA PHE A 45 -4.14 2.70 -4.44
C PHE A 45 -4.00 1.19 -4.24
N THR A 46 -4.65 0.39 -5.09
CA THR A 46 -4.62 -1.08 -4.97
C THR A 46 -3.24 -1.67 -5.23
N HIS A 47 -2.46 -1.07 -6.13
CA HIS A 47 -1.05 -1.42 -6.36
C HIS A 47 -0.23 -1.20 -5.09
N THR A 48 -0.32 -0.02 -4.47
CA THR A 48 0.40 0.29 -3.22
C THR A 48 0.03 -0.68 -2.10
N MET A 49 -1.27 -0.95 -1.91
CA MET A 49 -1.76 -1.89 -0.90
C MET A 49 -1.23 -3.31 -1.13
N THR A 50 -1.36 -3.83 -2.36
CA THR A 50 -0.88 -5.18 -2.68
C THR A 50 0.65 -5.31 -2.58
N HIS A 51 1.39 -4.25 -2.93
CA HIS A 51 2.84 -4.19 -2.79
C HIS A 51 3.28 -4.23 -1.32
N GLU A 52 2.55 -3.57 -0.42
CA GLU A 52 2.79 -3.68 1.02
C GLU A 52 2.64 -5.14 1.51
N PHE A 53 1.54 -5.80 1.15
CA PHE A 53 1.31 -7.21 1.54
C PHE A 53 2.36 -8.15 0.94
N HIS A 54 2.81 -7.91 -0.29
CA HIS A 54 3.90 -8.69 -0.90
C HIS A 54 5.19 -8.63 -0.05
N HIS A 55 5.62 -7.44 0.36
CA HIS A 55 6.80 -7.28 1.20
C HIS A 55 6.61 -7.77 2.63
N LYS A 56 5.41 -7.62 3.20
CA LYS A 56 5.08 -8.25 4.48
C LYS A 56 5.23 -9.76 4.41
N GLY A 57 4.74 -10.39 3.35
CA GLY A 57 4.92 -11.83 3.12
C GLY A 57 6.39 -12.25 3.07
N GLN A 58 7.25 -11.46 2.43
CA GLN A 58 8.71 -11.69 2.44
C GLN A 58 9.28 -11.63 3.87
N ILE A 59 8.92 -10.62 4.66
CA ILE A 59 9.37 -10.47 6.05
C ILE A 59 8.88 -11.65 6.91
N LEU A 60 7.60 -12.03 6.82
CA LEU A 60 7.06 -13.16 7.60
C LEU A 60 7.77 -14.48 7.25
N SER A 61 8.09 -14.69 5.96
CA SER A 61 8.89 -15.83 5.54
C SER A 61 10.25 -15.83 6.23
N MET A 62 10.95 -14.69 6.25
CA MET A 62 12.25 -14.56 6.94
C MET A 62 12.12 -14.82 8.45
N VAL A 63 11.08 -14.28 9.10
CA VAL A 63 10.81 -14.51 10.53
C VAL A 63 10.66 -16.00 10.85
N ARG A 64 9.91 -16.74 10.03
CA ARG A 64 9.78 -18.20 10.17
C ARG A 64 11.12 -18.93 10.02
N HIS A 65 11.93 -18.55 9.04
CA HIS A 65 13.27 -19.15 8.85
C HIS A 65 14.22 -18.88 10.02
N LEU A 66 14.00 -17.80 10.77
CA LEU A 66 14.75 -17.48 11.99
C LEU A 66 14.22 -18.21 13.25
N GLY A 67 13.23 -19.09 13.11
CA GLY A 67 12.65 -19.86 14.23
C GLY A 67 11.72 -19.04 15.13
N CYS A 68 11.25 -17.89 14.65
CA CYS A 68 10.30 -17.03 15.37
C CYS A 68 8.87 -17.26 14.85
N GLU A 69 7.88 -17.11 15.74
CA GLU A 69 6.47 -17.12 15.34
C GLU A 69 6.12 -15.78 14.68
N PRO A 70 5.64 -15.77 13.41
CA PRO A 70 5.23 -14.56 12.74
C PRO A 70 3.97 -13.96 13.38
N ILE A 71 3.85 -12.63 13.33
CA ILE A 71 2.59 -11.97 13.66
C ILE A 71 1.49 -12.37 12.66
N ASP A 72 0.26 -12.47 13.13
CA ASP A 72 -0.89 -12.67 12.27
C ASP A 72 -1.11 -11.41 11.40
N THR A 73 -1.34 -11.63 10.11
CA THR A 73 -1.56 -10.58 9.12
C THR A 73 -2.88 -10.73 8.38
N ASP A 74 -3.70 -11.72 8.74
CA ASP A 74 -4.99 -11.92 8.12
C ASP A 74 -5.92 -10.76 8.47
N VAL A 75 -6.51 -10.14 7.44
CA VAL A 75 -7.54 -9.12 7.62
C VAL A 75 -8.88 -9.84 7.79
N VAL A 76 -9.10 -10.42 8.97
CA VAL A 76 -10.41 -10.97 9.34
C VAL A 76 -11.27 -9.85 9.88
N LEU A 77 -12.23 -9.38 9.08
CA LEU A 77 -13.29 -8.50 9.58
C LEU A 77 -14.29 -9.35 10.37
N TYR A 78 -14.21 -9.29 11.71
CA TYR A 78 -15.25 -9.84 12.57
C TYR A 78 -16.50 -8.97 12.43
N PHE A 79 -17.38 -9.33 11.49
CA PHE A 79 -18.76 -8.84 11.48
C PHE A 79 -19.54 -9.67 12.51
N LEU A 80 -19.64 -9.15 13.73
CA LEU A 80 -20.62 -9.57 14.74
C LEU A 80 -21.74 -8.54 14.83
#